data_AF-A0A7S3P8J7-F1
#
_entry.id   AF-A0A7S3P8J7-F1
#
_cell.length_a   1.000
_cell.length_b   1.000
_cell.length_c   1.000
_cell.angle_alpha   90.00
_cell.angle_beta   90.00
_cell.angle_gamma   90.00
#
_symmetry.space_group_name_H-M   'P 1'
#
loop_
_entity.id
_entity.type
_entity.pdbx_description
1 polymer ?
#
loop_
_entity_poly.entity_id
_entity_poly.type
_entity_poly.pdbx_seq_one_letter_code
_entity_poly.pdbx_strand_id
1 'polypeptide(L)'
;MMYFRRFLLVAAALVSSCVDVQAKSSSKTVIADTRRQQGRFGLPKSSASSVVQAKSPSLVSTRGGGDSQKAAVVLGLILALNSGFINGCCLSGAITANGAKQAVAAVTASWTNGALGMASGDMKQFSFLTQVIGAFMGGSAIAGFLNPRPTLFQVSTSTYAIPLSIGGIMLAVASQLVTKTDTVKLGFLLCAMANGIQNSMTSTLTGNLCRTSHYSGITSDMGTFIGQILGGNNANMYKLKVFMGLGACFWAGGFISYSIGKEYGATSLLFAAGLYAVIIALYESFAKKL
;
A
#
# COMPACT_ATOMS: atom_id res chain seq x y z
N MET A 1 -21.79 18.46 -3.54
CA MET A 1 -20.52 19.21 -3.36
C MET A 1 -20.17 19.52 -1.89
N MET A 2 -21.10 19.94 -1.03
CA MET A 2 -20.80 20.33 0.36
C MET A 2 -20.23 19.20 1.25
N TYR A 3 -20.74 17.97 1.12
CA TYR A 3 -20.24 16.79 1.84
C TYR A 3 -18.82 16.37 1.41
N PHE A 4 -18.50 16.54 0.12
CA PHE A 4 -17.17 16.23 -0.43
C PHE A 4 -16.10 17.18 0.10
N ARG A 5 -16.41 18.48 0.18
CA ARG A 5 -15.50 19.49 0.72
C ARG A 5 -15.23 19.27 2.21
N ARG A 6 -16.26 18.90 2.99
CA ARG A 6 -16.11 18.52 4.42
C ARG A 6 -15.29 17.25 4.59
N PHE A 7 -15.52 16.23 3.75
CA PHE A 7 -14.75 14.99 3.78
C PHE A 7 -13.27 15.22 3.44
N LEU A 8 -12.96 15.98 2.39
CA LEU A 8 -11.57 16.33 2.05
C LEU A 8 -10.88 17.10 3.16
N LEU A 9 -11.59 17.99 3.86
CA LEU A 9 -11.05 18.71 5.02
C LEU A 9 -10.77 17.77 6.21
N VAL A 10 -11.64 16.80 6.46
CA VAL A 10 -11.42 15.78 7.52
C VAL A 10 -10.27 14.84 7.13
N ALA A 11 -10.21 14.39 5.88
CA ALA A 11 -9.10 13.58 5.38
C ALA A 11 -7.78 14.36 5.44
N ALA A 12 -7.75 15.63 5.01
CA ALA A 12 -6.58 16.49 5.12
C ALA A 12 -6.17 16.76 6.58
N ALA A 13 -7.13 16.96 7.48
CA ALA A 13 -6.87 17.12 8.91
C ALA A 13 -6.35 15.81 9.55
N LEU A 14 -6.87 14.65 9.14
CA LEU A 14 -6.35 13.34 9.55
C LEU A 14 -4.92 13.14 9.04
N VAL A 15 -4.65 13.45 7.76
CA VAL A 15 -3.31 13.42 7.18
C VAL A 15 -2.36 14.33 7.95
N SER A 16 -2.77 15.57 8.25
CA SER A 16 -1.97 16.52 9.05
C SER A 16 -1.69 15.99 10.45
N SER A 17 -2.70 15.45 11.14
CA SER A 17 -2.55 14.86 12.48
C SER A 17 -1.66 13.61 12.49
N CYS A 18 -1.62 12.85 11.38
CA CYS A 18 -0.71 11.71 11.21
C CYS A 18 0.74 12.17 11.10
N VAL A 19 0.99 13.27 10.39
CA VAL A 19 2.33 13.84 10.18
C VAL A 19 2.91 14.41 11.49
N ASP A 20 2.08 15.03 12.34
CA ASP A 20 2.52 15.68 13.58
C ASP A 20 2.88 14.72 14.72
N VAL A 21 2.24 13.53 14.78
CA VAL A 21 2.47 12.56 15.86
C VAL A 21 3.82 11.84 15.72
N GLN A 22 4.32 11.73 14.49
CA GLN A 22 5.61 11.09 14.20
C GLN A 22 6.79 11.87 14.82
N ALA A 23 6.72 13.20 14.88
CA ALA A 23 7.78 14.06 15.44
C ALA A 23 8.07 13.77 16.92
N LYS A 24 7.08 13.28 17.69
CA LYS A 24 7.23 12.95 19.12
C LYS A 24 7.71 11.52 19.38
N SER A 25 7.59 10.60 18.41
CA SER A 25 7.90 9.17 18.64
C SER A 25 9.36 8.81 18.33
N SER A 26 10.00 9.44 17.32
CA SER A 26 11.41 9.18 16.99
C SER A 26 12.37 9.48 18.15
N SER A 27 12.05 10.43 19.02
CA SER A 27 12.86 10.74 20.22
C SER A 27 12.70 9.73 21.37
N LYS A 28 11.62 8.93 21.40
CA LYS A 28 11.33 8.00 22.52
C LYS A 28 11.79 6.57 22.25
N THR A 29 11.71 6.09 21.01
CA THR A 29 12.07 4.70 20.67
C THR A 29 13.57 4.44 20.80
N VAL A 30 14.43 5.42 20.48
CA VAL A 30 15.90 5.28 20.60
C VAL A 30 16.36 5.17 22.06
N ILE A 31 15.64 5.77 23.01
CA ILE A 31 16.04 5.81 24.43
C ILE A 31 15.52 4.58 25.22
N ALA A 32 14.40 3.98 24.78
CA ALA A 32 13.77 2.87 25.50
C ALA A 32 14.46 1.52 25.27
N ASP A 33 15.05 1.30 24.09
CA ASP A 33 15.67 0.01 23.73
C ASP A 33 17.03 -0.20 24.41
N THR A 34 17.77 0.89 24.68
CA THR A 34 19.06 0.82 25.39
C THR A 34 18.93 0.52 26.88
N ARG A 35 17.81 0.89 27.52
CA ARG A 35 17.61 0.68 28.98
C ARG A 35 17.01 -0.67 29.35
N ARG A 36 16.25 -1.33 28.47
CA ARG A 36 15.57 -2.60 28.81
C ARG A 36 16.45 -3.83 28.71
N GLN A 37 17.58 -3.79 28.02
CA GLN A 37 18.48 -4.95 27.90
C GLN A 37 19.50 -5.10 29.05
N GLN A 38 19.70 -4.09 29.90
CA GLN A 38 20.74 -4.15 30.95
C GLN A 38 20.26 -4.58 32.34
N GLY A 39 18.98 -4.92 32.53
CA GLY A 39 18.51 -5.22 33.89
C GLY A 39 17.28 -6.08 33.94
N ARG A 40 17.46 -7.41 33.87
CA ARG A 40 16.77 -8.38 34.75
C ARG A 40 17.12 -9.83 34.41
N PHE A 41 17.31 -10.60 35.47
CA PHE A 41 17.47 -12.06 35.56
C PHE A 41 18.88 -12.62 35.40
N GLY A 42 19.57 -12.73 36.55
CA GLY A 42 20.46 -13.86 36.78
C GLY A 42 19.66 -15.09 37.20
N LEU A 43 20.11 -16.28 36.78
CA LEU A 43 19.97 -17.62 37.39
C LEU A 43 20.63 -18.69 36.46
N PRO A 44 20.90 -19.93 36.91
CA PRO A 44 22.24 -20.53 36.97
C PRO A 44 22.62 -21.46 35.79
N LYS A 45 23.91 -21.84 35.77
CA LYS A 45 24.55 -22.75 34.80
C LYS A 45 24.04 -24.19 34.93
N SER A 46 23.46 -24.80 33.89
CA SER A 46 23.77 -26.19 33.49
C SER A 46 23.23 -26.59 32.10
N SER A 47 23.99 -27.51 31.48
CA SER A 47 23.67 -28.50 30.43
C SER A 47 23.23 -28.04 29.04
N ALA A 48 24.10 -28.37 28.08
CA ALA A 48 23.95 -28.20 26.65
C ALA A 48 22.73 -28.96 26.09
N SER A 49 21.86 -28.22 25.42
CA SER A 49 21.01 -28.72 24.35
C SER A 49 21.12 -27.73 23.21
N SER A 50 21.42 -28.22 22.01
CA SER A 50 21.61 -27.44 20.80
C SER A 50 20.32 -26.74 20.41
N VAL A 51 20.08 -25.57 21.00
CA VAL A 51 19.09 -24.61 20.52
C VAL A 51 19.58 -24.17 19.15
N VAL A 52 18.84 -24.58 18.11
CA VAL A 52 18.93 -23.97 16.78
C VAL A 52 18.81 -22.47 16.99
N GLN A 53 19.95 -21.77 16.92
CA GLN A 53 19.99 -20.32 16.96
C GLN A 53 19.12 -19.84 15.80
N ALA A 54 17.91 -19.37 16.11
CA ALA A 54 17.12 -18.61 15.19
C ALA A 54 18.01 -17.43 14.78
N LYS A 55 18.49 -17.45 13.53
CA LYS A 55 19.30 -16.38 12.95
C LYS A 55 18.55 -15.09 13.25
N SER A 56 19.14 -14.24 14.07
CA SER A 56 18.60 -12.93 14.43
C SER A 56 18.13 -12.26 13.13
N PRO A 57 16.91 -11.69 13.08
CA PRO A 57 16.47 -10.99 11.89
C PRO A 57 17.55 -9.98 11.55
N SER A 58 18.18 -10.17 10.39
CA SER A 58 19.29 -9.36 9.92
C SER A 58 18.89 -7.91 10.12
N LEU A 59 19.66 -7.18 10.95
CA LEU A 59 19.46 -5.78 11.30
C LEU A 59 19.06 -5.01 10.03
N VAL A 60 17.77 -4.73 9.89
CA VAL A 60 17.30 -3.95 8.76
C VAL A 60 17.82 -2.54 9.01
N SER A 61 18.78 -2.13 8.18
CA SER A 61 19.43 -0.82 8.28
C SER A 61 18.37 0.28 8.25
N THR A 62 18.16 0.94 9.39
CA THR A 62 17.33 2.13 9.50
C THR A 62 18.23 3.33 9.32
N ARG A 63 18.26 3.89 8.10
CA ARG A 63 19.10 5.06 7.78
C ARG A 63 18.32 6.38 7.74
N GLY A 64 16.98 6.33 7.72
CA GLY A 64 16.14 7.52 7.62
C GLY A 64 15.93 8.22 8.97
N GLY A 65 16.31 9.51 9.05
CA GLY A 65 15.92 10.40 10.14
C GLY A 65 14.39 10.64 10.19
N GLY A 66 13.92 11.35 11.21
CA GLY A 66 12.48 11.60 11.44
C GLY A 66 11.74 12.21 10.24
N ASP A 67 12.41 13.06 9.46
CA ASP A 67 11.83 13.70 8.28
C ASP A 67 11.66 12.73 7.11
N SER A 68 12.56 11.76 6.96
CA SER A 68 12.44 10.72 5.93
C SER A 68 11.25 9.79 6.21
N GLN A 69 10.98 9.51 7.48
CA GLN A 69 9.80 8.73 7.87
C GLN A 69 8.50 9.47 7.58
N LYS A 70 8.43 10.78 7.89
CA LYS A 70 7.26 11.61 7.58
C LYS A 70 7.01 11.66 6.07
N ALA A 71 8.06 11.89 5.28
CA ALA A 71 7.97 11.89 3.82
C ALA A 71 7.45 10.55 3.30
N ALA A 72 7.97 9.42 3.80
CA ALA A 72 7.51 8.10 3.41
C ALA A 72 6.03 7.85 3.77
N VAL A 73 5.55 8.34 4.91
CA VAL A 73 4.14 8.27 5.29
C VAL A 73 3.27 9.11 4.36
N VAL A 74 3.65 10.36 4.08
CA VAL A 74 2.92 11.25 3.15
C VAL A 74 2.83 10.61 1.77
N LEU A 75 3.94 10.08 1.25
CA LEU A 75 3.97 9.36 -0.02
C LEU A 75 3.06 8.12 0.02
N GLY A 76 3.11 7.34 1.10
CA GLY A 76 2.24 6.18 1.31
C GLY A 76 0.75 6.55 1.29
N LEU A 77 0.37 7.69 1.85
CA LEU A 77 -1.01 8.20 1.85
C LEU A 77 -1.47 8.59 0.44
N ILE A 78 -0.63 9.31 -0.31
CA ILE A 78 -0.93 9.67 -1.71
C ILE A 78 -1.05 8.40 -2.58
N LEU A 79 -0.16 7.42 -2.37
CA LEU A 79 -0.21 6.13 -3.08
C LEU A 79 -1.43 5.30 -2.67
N ALA A 80 -1.87 5.34 -1.41
CA ALA A 80 -3.11 4.71 -0.98
C ALA A 80 -4.33 5.32 -1.68
N LEU A 81 -4.35 6.64 -1.84
CA LEU A 81 -5.35 7.34 -2.65
C LEU A 81 -5.32 6.85 -4.10
N ASN A 82 -4.14 6.74 -4.71
CA ASN A 82 -4.03 6.24 -6.09
C ASN A 82 -4.52 4.78 -6.22
N SER A 83 -4.16 3.91 -5.26
CA SER A 83 -4.61 2.52 -5.25
C SER A 83 -6.14 2.41 -5.15
N GLY A 84 -6.74 3.24 -4.30
CA GLY A 84 -8.19 3.34 -4.17
C GLY A 84 -8.85 3.84 -5.45
N PHE A 85 -8.23 4.82 -6.10
CA PHE A 85 -8.70 5.35 -7.38
C PHE A 85 -8.65 4.30 -8.49
N ILE A 86 -7.51 3.60 -8.67
CA ILE A 86 -7.37 2.52 -9.66
C ILE A 86 -8.40 1.42 -9.41
N ASN A 87 -8.54 0.98 -8.15
CA ASN A 87 -9.48 -0.07 -7.79
C ASN A 87 -10.94 0.35 -8.01
N GLY A 88 -11.29 1.59 -7.66
CA GLY A 88 -12.63 2.12 -7.89
C GLY A 88 -12.96 2.29 -9.37
N CYS A 89 -12.01 2.74 -10.20
CA CYS A 89 -12.14 2.73 -11.66
C CYS A 89 -12.53 1.34 -12.18
N CYS A 90 -11.79 0.30 -11.78
CA CYS A 90 -12.04 -1.08 -12.21
C CYS A 90 -13.31 -1.71 -11.63
N LEU A 91 -13.77 -1.30 -10.45
CA LEU A 91 -15.01 -1.78 -9.83
C LEU A 91 -16.26 -1.01 -10.25
N SER A 92 -16.11 0.19 -10.81
CA SER A 92 -17.24 1.01 -11.24
C SER A 92 -18.00 0.39 -12.42
N GLY A 93 -17.30 -0.32 -13.31
CA GLY A 93 -17.78 -0.76 -14.62
C GLY A 93 -17.83 0.36 -15.66
N ALA A 94 -17.56 1.62 -15.28
CA ALA A 94 -17.63 2.77 -16.17
C ALA A 94 -16.46 2.84 -17.17
N ILE A 95 -15.35 2.16 -16.88
CA ILE A 95 -14.13 2.23 -17.70
C ILE A 95 -14.06 1.14 -18.79
N THR A 96 -14.93 0.13 -18.72
CA THR A 96 -14.84 -1.06 -19.58
C THR A 96 -15.90 -1.07 -20.67
N ALA A 97 -15.56 -1.55 -21.86
CA ALA A 97 -16.47 -1.64 -23.00
C ALA A 97 -17.76 -2.45 -22.73
N ASN A 98 -17.71 -3.43 -21.83
CA ASN A 98 -18.80 -4.35 -21.52
C ASN A 98 -19.37 -4.18 -20.10
N GLY A 99 -19.01 -3.10 -19.39
CA GLY A 99 -19.44 -2.88 -18.00
C GLY A 99 -18.88 -3.86 -16.97
N ALA A 100 -17.85 -4.64 -17.32
CA ALA A 100 -17.22 -5.58 -16.42
C ALA A 100 -16.60 -4.90 -15.19
N LYS A 101 -16.63 -5.61 -14.06
CA LYS A 101 -16.15 -5.12 -12.77
C LYS A 101 -15.18 -6.11 -12.18
N GLN A 102 -14.03 -5.63 -11.73
CA GLN A 102 -13.07 -6.48 -11.05
C GLN A 102 -12.26 -5.67 -10.04
N ALA A 103 -12.15 -6.19 -8.82
CA ALA A 103 -11.22 -5.66 -7.84
C ALA A 103 -9.78 -5.97 -8.28
N VAL A 104 -8.95 -4.93 -8.31
CA VAL A 104 -7.53 -4.99 -8.69
C VAL A 104 -6.60 -4.58 -7.55
N ALA A 105 -7.18 -4.17 -6.42
CA ALA A 105 -6.55 -4.05 -5.11
C ALA A 105 -7.28 -4.99 -4.12
N ALA A 106 -6.75 -5.14 -2.90
CA ALA A 106 -7.38 -5.94 -1.84
C ALA A 106 -7.88 -7.32 -2.31
N VAL A 107 -6.97 -8.10 -2.92
CA VAL A 107 -7.26 -9.36 -3.63
C VAL A 107 -7.86 -10.49 -2.79
N THR A 108 -8.15 -10.26 -1.50
CA THR A 108 -8.85 -11.22 -0.62
C THR A 108 -10.14 -11.74 -1.25
N ALA A 109 -10.96 -10.84 -1.85
CA ALA A 109 -12.17 -11.26 -2.55
C ALA A 109 -11.87 -12.13 -3.78
N SER A 110 -10.78 -11.85 -4.51
CA SER A 110 -10.36 -12.66 -5.66
C SER A 110 -9.96 -14.07 -5.25
N TRP A 111 -9.30 -14.25 -4.09
CA TRP A 111 -8.99 -15.57 -3.54
C TRP A 111 -10.26 -16.38 -3.28
N THR A 112 -11.22 -15.81 -2.57
CA THR A 112 -12.48 -16.48 -2.24
C THR A 112 -13.31 -16.77 -3.49
N ASN A 113 -13.51 -15.78 -4.35
CA ASN A 113 -14.32 -15.96 -5.56
C ASN A 113 -13.65 -16.91 -6.57
N GLY A 114 -12.32 -17.01 -6.57
CA GLY A 114 -11.59 -17.99 -7.37
C GLY A 114 -11.90 -19.42 -6.91
N ALA A 115 -11.81 -19.66 -5.59
CA ALA A 115 -12.14 -20.95 -5.00
C ALA A 115 -13.62 -21.33 -5.22
N LEU A 116 -14.54 -20.38 -5.07
CA LEU A 116 -15.96 -20.61 -5.36
C LEU A 116 -16.20 -20.97 -6.83
N GLY A 117 -15.54 -20.29 -7.78
CA GLY A 117 -15.64 -20.62 -9.20
C GLY A 117 -15.14 -22.03 -9.51
N MET A 118 -14.08 -22.48 -8.84
CA MET A 118 -13.61 -23.87 -8.97
C MET A 118 -14.66 -24.85 -8.44
N ALA A 119 -15.22 -24.60 -7.26
CA ALA A 119 -16.20 -25.47 -6.62
C ALA A 119 -17.52 -25.56 -7.42
N SER A 120 -17.94 -24.47 -8.06
CA SER A 120 -19.18 -24.42 -8.86
C SER A 120 -19.00 -24.91 -10.30
N GLY A 121 -17.79 -25.28 -10.72
CA GLY A 121 -17.48 -25.65 -12.11
C GLY A 121 -17.33 -24.45 -13.07
N ASP A 122 -17.38 -23.20 -12.58
CA ASP A 122 -17.11 -22.01 -13.39
C ASP A 122 -15.59 -21.81 -13.56
N MET A 123 -15.03 -22.58 -14.49
CA MET A 123 -13.61 -22.53 -14.82
C MET A 123 -13.18 -21.18 -15.43
N LYS A 124 -14.12 -20.40 -15.99
CA LYS A 124 -13.81 -19.06 -16.52
C LYS A 124 -13.55 -18.08 -15.38
N GLN A 125 -14.41 -18.08 -14.36
CA GLN A 125 -14.22 -17.28 -13.16
C GLN A 125 -12.96 -17.70 -12.41
N PHE A 126 -12.79 -19.00 -12.16
CA PHE A 126 -11.60 -19.53 -11.47
C PHE A 126 -10.30 -19.12 -12.16
N SER A 127 -10.19 -19.36 -13.48
CA SER A 127 -9.00 -19.03 -14.26
C SER A 127 -8.71 -17.54 -14.24
N PHE A 128 -9.72 -16.70 -14.46
CA PHE A 128 -9.54 -15.25 -14.48
C PHE A 128 -9.11 -14.69 -13.12
N LEU A 129 -9.73 -15.12 -12.02
CA LEU A 129 -9.37 -14.63 -10.68
C LEU A 129 -8.00 -15.13 -10.24
N THR A 130 -7.60 -16.34 -10.65
CA THR A 130 -6.23 -16.84 -10.47
C THR A 130 -5.23 -15.98 -11.22
N GLN A 131 -5.55 -15.54 -12.45
CA GLN A 131 -4.71 -14.60 -13.20
C GLN A 131 -4.63 -13.23 -12.51
N VAL A 132 -5.73 -12.71 -11.94
CA VAL A 132 -5.72 -11.44 -11.18
C VAL A 132 -4.80 -11.53 -9.96
N ILE A 133 -4.90 -12.62 -9.20
CA ILE A 133 -4.00 -12.90 -8.07
C ILE A 133 -2.55 -12.98 -8.56
N GLY A 134 -2.30 -13.77 -9.61
CA GLY A 134 -0.99 -13.95 -10.22
C GLY A 134 -0.40 -12.64 -10.75
N ALA A 135 -1.21 -11.75 -11.32
CA ALA A 135 -0.78 -10.45 -11.81
C ALA A 135 -0.38 -9.52 -10.65
N PHE A 136 -1.20 -9.45 -9.59
CA PHE A 136 -0.86 -8.68 -8.39
C PHE A 136 0.43 -9.21 -7.73
N MET A 137 0.58 -10.54 -7.62
CA MET A 137 1.78 -11.19 -7.14
C MET A 137 2.98 -10.91 -8.05
N GLY A 138 2.82 -10.98 -9.37
CA GLY A 138 3.84 -10.67 -10.36
C GLY A 138 4.32 -9.23 -10.25
N GLY A 139 3.42 -8.28 -10.04
CA GLY A 139 3.78 -6.89 -9.75
C GLY A 139 4.58 -6.76 -8.45
N SER A 140 4.16 -7.48 -7.42
CA SER A 140 4.88 -7.51 -6.14
C SER A 140 6.29 -8.12 -6.28
N ALA A 141 6.44 -9.13 -7.13
CA ALA A 141 7.71 -9.76 -7.47
C ALA A 141 8.64 -8.83 -8.26
N ILE A 142 8.11 -8.05 -9.23
CA ILE A 142 8.87 -7.01 -9.94
C ILE A 142 9.43 -5.98 -8.94
N ALA A 143 8.60 -5.49 -8.01
CA ALA A 143 9.06 -4.54 -6.99
C ALA A 143 10.17 -5.15 -6.10
N GLY A 144 10.02 -6.42 -5.70
CA GLY A 144 11.05 -7.13 -4.93
C GLY A 144 12.35 -7.36 -5.70
N PHE A 145 12.25 -7.64 -7.01
CA PHE A 145 13.40 -7.81 -7.90
C PHE A 145 14.16 -6.49 -8.10
N LEU A 146 13.44 -5.36 -8.24
CA LEU A 146 14.05 -4.04 -8.40
C LEU A 146 14.72 -3.52 -7.12
N ASN A 147 14.29 -4.01 -5.95
CA ASN A 147 14.86 -3.61 -4.66
C ASN A 147 15.03 -4.82 -3.70
N PRO A 148 16.01 -5.71 -3.98
CA PRO A 148 16.17 -6.96 -3.22
C PRO A 148 16.70 -6.76 -1.80
N ARG A 149 17.28 -5.59 -1.50
CA ARG A 149 17.86 -5.24 -0.20
C ARG A 149 17.38 -3.85 0.23
N PRO A 150 16.12 -3.74 0.65
CA PRO A 150 15.51 -2.47 0.99
C PRO A 150 16.13 -1.87 2.26
N THR A 151 16.45 -0.59 2.22
CA THR A 151 16.79 0.19 3.41
C THR A 151 15.53 0.93 3.87
N LEU A 152 15.20 0.83 5.16
CA LEU A 152 13.97 1.41 5.69
C LEU A 152 14.00 2.93 5.67
N PHE A 153 12.91 3.50 5.16
CA PHE A 153 12.72 4.94 5.01
C PHE A 153 13.83 5.60 4.19
N GLN A 154 14.57 4.83 3.39
CA GLN A 154 15.46 5.38 2.38
C GLN A 154 14.65 5.48 1.09
N VAL A 155 14.23 6.70 0.81
CA VAL A 155 13.62 7.03 -0.46
C VAL A 155 14.81 7.33 -1.41
N SER A 156 14.82 6.72 -2.59
CA SER A 156 15.81 6.94 -3.65
C SER A 156 15.12 6.85 -5.02
N THR A 157 15.72 7.46 -6.05
CA THR A 157 15.13 7.43 -7.40
C THR A 157 14.97 5.99 -7.89
N SER A 158 15.93 5.10 -7.61
CA SER A 158 15.79 3.69 -7.99
C SER A 158 14.67 2.95 -7.24
N THR A 159 14.44 3.31 -5.96
CA THR A 159 13.44 2.63 -5.13
C THR A 159 11.99 3.04 -5.41
N TYR A 160 11.74 4.26 -5.92
CA TYR A 160 10.38 4.74 -6.24
C TYR A 160 10.17 5.01 -7.73
N ALA A 161 11.13 5.63 -8.43
CA ALA A 161 10.91 6.09 -9.80
C ALA A 161 10.73 4.93 -10.79
N ILE A 162 11.59 3.91 -10.71
CA ILE A 162 11.52 2.78 -11.66
C ILE A 162 10.23 1.97 -11.46
N PRO A 163 9.89 1.50 -10.24
CA PRO A 163 8.65 0.73 -10.05
C PRO A 163 7.39 1.52 -10.44
N LEU A 164 7.31 2.80 -10.04
CA LEU A 164 6.17 3.65 -10.39
C LEU A 164 6.08 3.98 -11.88
N SER A 165 7.22 4.12 -12.57
CA SER A 165 7.25 4.29 -14.03
C SER A 165 6.70 3.08 -14.76
N ILE A 166 7.12 1.87 -14.35
CA ILE A 166 6.59 0.61 -14.88
C ILE A 166 5.07 0.53 -14.63
N GLY A 167 4.64 0.80 -13.39
CA GLY A 167 3.22 0.85 -13.04
C GLY A 167 2.44 1.89 -13.87
N GLY A 168 3.01 3.06 -14.12
CA GLY A 168 2.40 4.11 -14.94
C GLY A 168 2.22 3.69 -16.40
N ILE A 169 3.23 3.06 -17.00
CA ILE A 169 3.15 2.50 -18.35
C ILE A 169 2.07 1.41 -18.40
N MET A 170 2.01 0.52 -17.41
CA MET A 170 0.97 -0.51 -17.32
C MET A 170 -0.44 0.09 -17.28
N LEU A 171 -0.64 1.17 -16.50
CA LEU A 171 -1.93 1.86 -16.43
C LEU A 171 -2.27 2.59 -17.74
N ALA A 172 -1.28 3.18 -18.41
CA ALA A 172 -1.48 3.81 -19.71
C ALA A 172 -1.89 2.80 -20.79
N VAL A 173 -1.24 1.62 -20.82
CA VAL A 173 -1.63 0.52 -21.70
C VAL A 173 -3.01 -0.02 -21.31
N ALA A 174 -3.28 -0.21 -20.01
CA ALA A 174 -4.58 -0.67 -19.52
C ALA A 174 -5.72 0.26 -19.96
N SER A 175 -5.50 1.59 -19.94
CA SER A 175 -6.45 2.60 -20.43
C SER A 175 -6.90 2.34 -21.87
N GLN A 176 -6.05 1.77 -22.73
CA GLN A 176 -6.42 1.43 -24.10
C GLN A 176 -7.12 0.07 -24.17
N LEU A 177 -6.62 -0.91 -23.41
CA LEU A 177 -7.13 -2.28 -23.46
C LEU A 177 -8.55 -2.43 -22.90
N VAL A 178 -8.93 -1.64 -21.88
CA VAL A 178 -10.28 -1.74 -21.30
C VAL A 178 -11.38 -1.23 -22.24
N THR A 179 -11.03 -0.52 -23.32
CA THR A 179 -11.98 -0.02 -24.33
C THR A 179 -12.43 -1.07 -25.34
N LYS A 180 -11.81 -2.26 -25.37
CA LYS A 180 -12.16 -3.34 -26.30
C LYS A 180 -12.56 -4.59 -25.53
N THR A 181 -13.73 -5.16 -25.85
CA THR A 181 -14.31 -6.31 -25.15
C THR A 181 -13.33 -7.47 -24.98
N ASP A 182 -12.54 -7.79 -26.01
CA ASP A 182 -11.60 -8.92 -25.99
C ASP A 182 -10.39 -8.69 -25.09
N THR A 183 -10.01 -7.42 -24.85
CA THR A 183 -8.81 -7.05 -24.09
C THR A 183 -9.09 -6.51 -22.69
N VAL A 184 -10.37 -6.38 -22.28
CA VAL A 184 -10.76 -5.91 -20.93
C VAL A 184 -10.06 -6.70 -19.82
N LYS A 185 -9.98 -8.03 -19.97
CA LYS A 185 -9.31 -8.89 -18.97
C LYS A 185 -7.84 -8.49 -18.80
N LEU A 186 -7.11 -8.32 -19.89
CA LEU A 186 -5.71 -7.90 -19.84
C LEU A 186 -5.54 -6.52 -19.21
N GLY A 187 -6.47 -5.59 -19.47
CA GLY A 187 -6.52 -4.30 -18.79
C GLY A 187 -6.62 -4.42 -17.27
N PHE A 188 -7.50 -5.30 -16.76
CA PHE A 188 -7.58 -5.57 -15.32
C PHE A 188 -6.31 -6.21 -14.75
N LEU A 189 -5.68 -7.13 -15.49
CA LEU A 189 -4.42 -7.75 -15.06
C LEU A 189 -3.30 -6.72 -14.94
N LEU A 190 -3.18 -5.78 -15.89
CA LEU A 190 -2.20 -4.69 -15.80
C LEU A 190 -2.48 -3.75 -14.62
N CYS A 191 -3.75 -3.42 -14.36
CA CYS A 191 -4.13 -2.62 -13.20
C CYS A 191 -3.80 -3.33 -11.87
N ALA A 192 -4.04 -4.64 -11.80
CA ALA A 192 -3.71 -5.46 -10.63
C ALA A 192 -2.19 -5.55 -10.41
N MET A 193 -1.43 -5.72 -11.50
CA MET A 193 0.03 -5.74 -11.47
C MET A 193 0.61 -4.40 -11.01
N ALA A 194 0.11 -3.28 -11.53
CA ALA A 194 0.52 -1.94 -11.09
C ALA A 194 0.25 -1.72 -9.59
N ASN A 195 -0.92 -2.14 -9.09
CA ASN A 195 -1.23 -2.10 -7.66
C ASN A 195 -0.32 -3.01 -6.82
N GLY A 196 0.06 -4.18 -7.35
CA GLY A 196 1.02 -5.08 -6.73
C GLY A 196 2.41 -4.46 -6.59
N ILE A 197 2.93 -3.86 -7.68
CA ILE A 197 4.20 -3.11 -7.67
C ILE A 197 4.15 -2.01 -6.61
N GLN A 198 3.10 -1.17 -6.63
CA GLN A 198 2.95 -0.04 -5.73
C GLN A 198 2.92 -0.48 -4.27
N ASN A 199 2.10 -1.49 -3.94
CA ASN A 199 1.93 -1.95 -2.57
C ASN A 199 3.21 -2.59 -2.02
N SER A 200 3.84 -3.47 -2.81
CA SER A 200 5.08 -4.16 -2.40
C SER A 200 6.24 -3.18 -2.22
N MET A 201 6.42 -2.24 -3.15
CA MET A 201 7.41 -1.17 -3.03
C MET A 201 7.21 -0.34 -1.76
N THR A 202 5.99 0.14 -1.53
CA THR A 202 5.66 1.00 -0.38
C THR A 202 5.80 0.25 0.95
N SER A 203 5.29 -0.97 1.04
CA SER A 203 5.36 -1.76 2.28
C SER A 203 6.79 -2.11 2.64
N THR A 204 7.61 -2.44 1.65
CA THR A 204 9.00 -2.82 1.85
C THR A 204 9.85 -1.63 2.32
N LEU A 205 9.65 -0.45 1.73
CA LEU A 205 10.40 0.76 2.09
C LEU A 205 9.97 1.36 3.43
N THR A 206 8.73 1.12 3.85
CA THR A 206 8.19 1.63 5.11
C THR A 206 8.19 0.61 6.25
N GLY A 207 8.76 -0.58 6.04
CA GLY A 207 8.80 -1.62 7.07
C GLY A 207 7.40 -2.10 7.48
N ASN A 208 6.51 -2.25 6.49
CA ASN A 208 5.09 -2.54 6.63
C ASN A 208 4.24 -1.46 7.31
N LEU A 209 4.78 -0.25 7.56
CA LEU A 209 3.99 0.85 8.10
C LEU A 209 2.96 1.38 7.09
N CYS A 210 3.26 1.35 5.79
CA CYS A 210 2.33 1.76 4.74
C CYS A 210 2.06 0.61 3.76
N ARG A 211 0.82 0.10 3.77
CA ARG A 211 0.33 -0.88 2.79
C ARG A 211 -0.82 -0.26 2.02
N THR A 212 -0.66 -0.03 0.72
CA THR A 212 -1.60 0.80 -0.05
C THR A 212 -2.83 0.05 -0.53
N SER A 213 -2.81 -1.29 -0.53
CA SER A 213 -3.90 -2.13 -1.05
C SER A 213 -4.28 -3.32 -0.14
N HIS A 214 -3.64 -3.48 1.02
CA HIS A 214 -3.84 -4.60 1.94
C HIS A 214 -4.81 -4.25 3.10
N TYR A 215 -6.07 -3.98 2.74
CA TYR A 215 -7.05 -3.44 3.70
C TYR A 215 -7.62 -4.43 4.70
N SER A 216 -7.63 -5.73 4.39
CA SER A 216 -8.01 -6.76 5.37
C SER A 216 -7.07 -6.74 6.58
N GLY A 217 -5.75 -6.70 6.34
CA GLY A 217 -4.77 -6.57 7.42
C GLY A 217 -4.84 -5.23 8.14
N ILE A 218 -4.96 -4.11 7.41
CA ILE A 218 -5.11 -2.77 8.03
C ILE A 218 -6.32 -2.74 8.97
N THR A 219 -7.45 -3.31 8.55
CA THR A 219 -8.67 -3.35 9.36
C THR A 219 -8.47 -4.14 10.66
N SER A 220 -7.85 -5.33 10.58
CA SER A 220 -7.54 -6.14 11.77
C SER A 220 -6.54 -5.45 12.71
N ASP A 221 -5.52 -4.81 12.15
CA ASP A 221 -4.52 -4.09 12.95
C ASP A 221 -5.14 -2.86 13.62
N MET A 222 -6.02 -2.12 12.93
CA MET A 222 -6.77 -0.99 13.52
C MET A 222 -7.62 -1.46 14.72
N GLY A 223 -8.38 -2.55 14.56
CA GLY A 223 -9.16 -3.13 15.66
C GLY A 223 -8.28 -3.53 16.84
N THR A 224 -7.14 -4.16 16.57
CA THR A 224 -6.16 -4.54 17.59
C THR A 224 -5.61 -3.33 18.34
N PHE A 225 -5.22 -2.27 17.64
CA PHE A 225 -4.67 -1.07 18.27
C PHE A 225 -5.71 -0.30 19.07
N ILE A 226 -6.96 -0.22 18.58
CA ILE A 226 -8.08 0.35 19.35
C ILE A 226 -8.25 -0.44 20.65
N GLY A 227 -8.28 -1.78 20.59
CA GLY A 227 -8.37 -2.63 21.77
C GLY A 227 -7.21 -2.43 22.76
N GLN A 228 -5.98 -2.30 22.26
CA GLN A 228 -4.80 -2.02 23.10
C GLN A 228 -4.90 -0.67 23.80
N ILE A 229 -5.38 0.37 23.12
CA ILE A 229 -5.58 1.71 23.67
C ILE A 229 -6.64 1.69 24.76
N LEU A 230 -7.76 1.00 24.53
CA LEU A 230 -8.81 0.81 25.53
C LEU A 230 -8.29 0.04 26.75
N GLY A 231 -7.35 -0.89 26.56
CA GLY A 231 -6.62 -1.58 27.62
C GLY A 231 -5.47 -0.77 28.25
N GLY A 232 -5.33 0.53 27.95
CA GLY A 232 -4.32 1.42 28.53
C GLY A 232 -2.94 1.39 27.84
N ASN A 233 -2.75 0.61 26.78
CA ASN A 233 -1.50 0.56 26.02
C ASN A 233 -1.53 1.43 24.76
N ASN A 234 -0.95 2.63 24.87
CA ASN A 234 -0.88 3.61 23.78
C ASN A 234 0.32 3.44 22.84
N ALA A 235 1.10 2.35 22.93
CA ALA A 235 2.34 2.18 22.17
C ALA A 235 2.13 2.23 20.63
N ASN A 236 0.99 1.73 20.13
CA ASN A 236 0.69 1.68 18.70
C ASN A 236 -0.23 2.81 18.21
N MET A 237 -0.47 3.85 19.03
CA MET A 237 -1.32 4.98 18.66
C MET A 237 -0.88 5.66 17.35
N TYR A 238 0.43 5.76 17.12
CA TYR A 238 0.96 6.35 15.88
C TYR A 238 0.64 5.50 14.64
N LYS A 239 0.75 4.17 14.73
CA LYS A 239 0.40 3.25 13.63
C LYS A 239 -1.08 3.31 13.33
N LEU A 240 -1.92 3.36 14.37
CA LEU A 240 -3.37 3.51 14.21
C LEU A 240 -3.72 4.77 13.42
N LYS A 241 -3.08 5.90 13.71
CA LYS A 241 -3.27 7.14 12.94
C LYS A 241 -2.90 6.96 11.48
N VAL A 242 -1.71 6.44 11.20
CA VAL A 242 -1.28 6.15 9.81
C VAL A 242 -2.28 5.23 9.10
N PHE A 243 -2.77 4.19 9.77
CA PHE A 243 -3.69 3.21 9.18
C PHE A 243 -5.07 3.81 8.89
N MET A 244 -5.59 4.65 9.78
CA MET A 244 -6.79 5.44 9.53
C MET A 244 -6.59 6.39 8.34
N GLY A 245 -5.42 7.04 8.25
CA GLY A 245 -5.06 7.89 7.12
C GLY A 245 -5.06 7.12 5.79
N LEU A 246 -4.41 5.95 5.75
CA LEU A 246 -4.37 5.09 4.56
C LEU A 246 -5.78 4.68 4.13
N GLY A 247 -6.61 4.21 5.08
CA GLY A 247 -8.02 3.89 4.85
C GLY A 247 -8.82 5.06 4.29
N ALA A 248 -8.69 6.24 4.89
CA ALA A 248 -9.37 7.45 4.43
C ALA A 248 -8.93 7.84 3.01
N CYS A 249 -7.62 7.83 2.73
CA CYS A 249 -7.07 8.15 1.42
C CYS A 249 -7.53 7.16 0.34
N PHE A 250 -7.49 5.85 0.59
CA PHE A 250 -7.96 4.85 -0.36
C PHE A 250 -9.46 4.97 -0.62
N TRP A 251 -10.26 5.14 0.43
CA TRP A 251 -11.69 5.38 0.27
C TRP A 251 -11.96 6.66 -0.53
N ALA A 252 -11.21 7.74 -0.26
CA ALA A 252 -11.28 8.98 -1.04
C ALA A 252 -10.93 8.75 -2.52
N GLY A 253 -9.89 7.97 -2.80
CA GLY A 253 -9.52 7.60 -4.16
C GLY A 253 -10.65 6.88 -4.89
N GLY A 254 -11.27 5.89 -4.24
CA GLY A 254 -12.43 5.19 -4.77
C GLY A 254 -13.60 6.13 -5.05
N PHE A 255 -13.89 7.05 -4.14
CA PHE A 255 -14.91 8.09 -4.33
C PHE A 255 -14.62 8.98 -5.55
N ILE A 256 -13.38 9.47 -5.68
CA ILE A 256 -12.96 10.34 -6.80
C ILE A 256 -13.04 9.57 -8.13
N SER A 257 -12.65 8.29 -8.13
CA SER A 257 -12.68 7.45 -9.33
C SER A 257 -14.06 7.27 -9.93
N TYR A 258 -15.13 7.28 -9.12
CA TYR A 258 -16.48 7.20 -9.64
C TYR A 258 -16.84 8.43 -10.48
N SER A 259 -16.49 9.63 -10.00
CA SER A 259 -16.79 10.89 -10.69
C SER A 259 -15.97 11.00 -11.97
N ILE A 260 -14.65 10.79 -11.89
CA ILE A 260 -13.75 10.87 -13.05
C ILE A 260 -14.06 9.73 -14.03
N GLY A 261 -14.28 8.51 -13.54
CA GLY A 261 -14.65 7.34 -14.33
C GLY A 261 -15.90 7.53 -15.18
N LYS A 262 -16.91 8.20 -14.63
CA LYS A 262 -18.15 8.50 -15.36
C LYS A 262 -17.96 9.52 -16.48
N GLU A 263 -17.09 10.51 -16.28
CA GLU A 263 -16.88 11.61 -17.23
C GLU A 263 -15.84 11.26 -18.30
N TYR A 264 -14.74 10.59 -17.91
CA TYR A 264 -13.57 10.34 -18.74
C TYR A 264 -13.43 8.86 -19.16
N GLY A 265 -14.28 7.96 -18.65
CA GLY A 265 -14.27 6.55 -19.01
C GLY A 265 -12.91 5.90 -18.79
N ALA A 266 -12.43 5.15 -19.78
CA ALA A 266 -11.14 4.46 -19.74
C ALA A 266 -9.93 5.40 -19.51
N THR A 267 -9.99 6.64 -20.01
CA THR A 267 -8.90 7.61 -19.86
C THR A 267 -8.67 8.05 -18.42
N SER A 268 -9.61 7.75 -17.51
CA SER A 268 -9.44 7.92 -16.06
C SER A 268 -8.18 7.23 -15.54
N LEU A 269 -7.78 6.10 -16.13
CA LEU A 269 -6.55 5.39 -15.73
C LEU A 269 -5.27 6.21 -16.03
N LEU A 270 -5.31 7.15 -16.97
CA LEU A 270 -4.20 8.07 -17.24
C LEU A 270 -4.00 9.09 -16.11
N PHE A 271 -5.06 9.45 -15.38
CA PHE A 271 -4.92 10.29 -14.18
C PHE A 271 -4.13 9.55 -13.09
N ALA A 272 -4.37 8.25 -12.92
CA ALA A 272 -3.62 7.42 -11.99
C ALA A 272 -2.15 7.26 -12.40
N ALA A 273 -1.88 7.12 -13.71
CA ALA A 273 -0.52 7.11 -14.26
C ALA A 273 0.17 8.48 -14.08
N GLY A 274 -0.56 9.58 -14.30
CA GLY A 274 -0.07 10.94 -14.07
C GLY A 274 0.27 11.18 -12.59
N LEU A 275 -0.52 10.66 -11.66
CA LEU A 275 -0.23 10.75 -10.23
C LEU A 275 1.08 10.02 -9.87
N TYR A 276 1.40 8.89 -10.51
CA TYR A 276 2.73 8.29 -10.38
C TYR A 276 3.84 9.23 -10.86
N ALA A 277 3.70 9.85 -12.03
CA ALA A 277 4.71 10.79 -12.54
C ALA A 277 4.89 11.99 -11.60
N VAL A 278 3.81 12.53 -11.04
CA VAL A 278 3.86 13.62 -10.04
C VAL A 278 4.59 13.18 -8.79
N ILE A 279 4.32 11.99 -8.26
CA ILE A 279 5.01 11.45 -7.08
C ILE A 279 6.50 11.30 -7.34
N ILE A 280 6.89 10.83 -8.52
CA ILE A 280 8.29 10.71 -8.93
C ILE A 280 8.96 12.09 -8.96
N ALA A 281 8.32 13.09 -9.59
CA ALA A 281 8.86 14.44 -9.70
C ALA A 281 8.96 15.16 -8.34
N LEU A 282 7.94 15.01 -7.48
CA LEU A 282 7.97 15.51 -6.11
C LEU A 282 9.15 14.89 -5.35
N TYR A 283 9.34 13.58 -5.52
CA TYR A 283 10.43 12.89 -4.87
C TYR A 283 11.80 13.37 -5.32
N GLU A 284 12.05 13.49 -6.62
CA GLU A 284 13.30 14.04 -7.14
C GLU A 284 13.59 15.45 -6.60
N SER A 285 12.54 16.23 -6.39
CA SER A 285 12.65 17.58 -5.82
C SER A 285 13.02 17.57 -4.32
N PHE A 286 12.56 16.57 -3.56
CA PHE A 286 12.96 16.37 -2.16
C PHE A 286 14.37 15.78 -2.05
N ALA A 287 14.72 14.83 -2.91
CA ALA A 287 16.05 14.20 -2.93
C ALA A 287 17.18 15.18 -3.24
N LYS A 288 16.91 16.21 -4.06
CA LYS A 288 17.88 17.29 -4.36
C LYS A 288 18.12 18.28 -3.20
N LYS A 289 17.27 18.26 -2.17
CA LYS A 289 17.32 19.20 -1.04
C LYS A 289 17.95 18.58 0.23
N LEU A 290 18.27 17.29 0.20
CA LEU A 290 18.95 16.54 1.26
C LEU A 290 20.41 16.28 0.87
#